data_AF-A0A7V1F7H2-F1
#
_entry.id   AF-A0A7V1F7H2-F1
#
_cell.length_a   1.000
_cell.length_b   1.000
_cell.length_c   1.000
_cell.angle_alpha   90.00
_cell.angle_beta   90.00
_cell.angle_gamma   90.00
#
_symmetry.space_group_name_H-M   'P 1'
#
loop_
_entity.id
_entity.type
_entity.pdbx_description
1 polymer ?
#
loop_
_entity_poly.entity_id
_entity_poly.type
_entity_poly.pdbx_seq_one_letter_code
_entity_poly.pdbx_strand_id
1 'polypeptide(L)'
;MKVAKSDCQACHPGHHKYQEMLLAGEKREGISAIPSLMFNVKTNCLACHIEDKIVKGEKVAHGSGKACAACHTEKHEAMAKEWKDKTDEELKNTKDVEKEAVDAIKNAAGKASAEKMKEAKAMFRKGREDMAIVENGGGVHNKKYSIMLLDSAMNNFEDAIDLLAEGE
;
A
#
# COMPACT_ATOMS: atom_id res chain seq x y z
N MET A 1 25.30 -1.17 31.16
CA MET A 1 25.50 -1.93 29.91
C MET A 1 24.36 -1.60 28.96
N LYS A 2 24.61 -0.90 27.83
CA LYS A 2 23.58 -0.67 26.80
C LYS A 2 23.47 -1.97 26.00
N VAL A 3 22.38 -2.72 26.20
CA VAL A 3 22.19 -4.05 25.60
C VAL A 3 21.57 -3.98 24.19
N ALA A 4 21.28 -2.80 23.65
CA ALA A 4 20.75 -2.63 22.31
C ALA A 4 21.55 -1.58 21.52
N LYS A 5 21.79 -1.82 20.22
CA LYS A 5 22.25 -0.79 19.30
C LYS A 5 21.31 0.42 19.44
N SER A 6 21.86 1.59 19.77
CA SER A 6 21.07 2.83 19.91
C SER A 6 20.57 3.38 18.58
N ASP A 7 21.13 2.88 17.49
CA ASP A 7 20.66 3.16 16.14
C ASP A 7 19.83 1.98 15.62
N CYS A 8 18.52 2.09 15.80
CA CYS A 8 17.55 1.10 15.31
C CYS A 8 17.48 1.10 13.77
N GLN A 9 17.89 2.17 13.09
CA GLN A 9 17.82 2.27 11.61
C GLN A 9 18.80 1.31 10.93
N ALA A 10 19.88 0.94 11.62
CA ALA A 10 20.83 -0.05 11.11
C ALA A 10 20.19 -1.44 10.82
N CYS A 11 19.06 -1.75 11.48
CA CYS A 11 18.31 -2.99 11.26
C CYS A 11 16.87 -2.75 10.77
N HIS A 12 16.30 -1.57 11.02
CA HIS A 12 14.94 -1.18 10.62
C HIS A 12 14.97 0.09 9.75
N PRO A 13 15.58 0.03 8.56
CA PRO A 13 15.69 1.21 7.69
C PRO A 13 14.29 1.65 7.23
N GLY A 14 13.95 2.91 7.48
CA GLY A 14 12.79 3.55 6.87
C GLY A 14 11.43 3.01 7.34
N HIS A 15 11.16 3.08 8.66
CA HIS A 15 9.88 2.67 9.25
C HIS A 15 8.65 3.33 8.58
N HIS A 16 8.82 4.52 8.00
CA HIS A 16 7.77 5.29 7.33
C HIS A 16 7.86 5.27 5.79
N LYS A 17 8.68 4.38 5.21
CA LYS A 17 8.95 4.37 3.76
C LYS A 17 7.66 4.34 2.93
N TYR A 18 6.69 3.50 3.29
CA TYR A 18 5.46 3.36 2.49
C TYR A 18 4.53 4.56 2.63
N GLN A 19 4.47 5.18 3.81
CA GLN A 19 3.75 6.43 4.06
C GLN A 19 4.35 7.57 3.22
N GLU A 20 5.68 7.66 3.17
CA GLU A 20 6.40 8.62 2.34
C GLU A 20 6.14 8.38 0.84
N MET A 21 6.19 7.12 0.39
CA MET A 21 5.88 6.75 -1.00
C MET A 21 4.46 7.14 -1.40
N LEU A 22 3.47 6.90 -0.53
CA LEU A 22 2.07 7.30 -0.80
C LEU A 22 1.93 8.83 -0.86
N LEU A 23 2.52 9.56 0.10
CA LEU A 23 2.49 11.02 0.10
C LEU A 23 3.12 11.62 -1.16
N ALA A 24 4.29 11.11 -1.55
CA ALA A 24 5.01 11.55 -2.74
C ALA A 24 4.26 11.21 -4.03
N GLY A 25 3.60 10.03 -4.08
CA GLY A 25 2.76 9.62 -5.21
C GLY A 25 3.52 9.62 -6.54
N GLU A 26 4.76 9.11 -6.54
CA GLU A 26 5.66 9.18 -7.70
C GLU A 26 5.16 8.36 -8.89
N LYS A 27 5.70 8.65 -10.08
CA LYS A 27 5.39 7.87 -11.29
C LYS A 27 5.92 6.44 -11.12
N ARG A 28 5.10 5.45 -11.45
CA ARG A 28 5.50 4.03 -11.53
C ARG A 28 5.08 3.47 -12.87
N GLU A 29 5.57 2.29 -13.23
CA GLU A 29 5.27 1.70 -14.53
C GLU A 29 3.77 1.42 -14.67
N GLY A 30 3.11 2.06 -15.65
CA GLY A 30 1.65 1.99 -15.82
C GLY A 30 0.84 2.90 -14.89
N ILE A 31 1.50 3.62 -13.96
CA ILE A 31 0.84 4.45 -12.94
C ILE A 31 1.37 5.89 -13.02
N SER A 32 0.48 6.83 -13.33
CA SER A 32 0.84 8.25 -13.37
C SER A 32 1.17 8.80 -11.98
N ALA A 33 2.11 9.76 -11.92
CA ALA A 33 2.41 10.45 -10.67
C ALA A 33 1.20 11.27 -10.22
N ILE A 34 0.79 11.08 -8.96
CA ILE A 34 -0.25 11.87 -8.30
C ILE A 34 0.20 12.15 -6.86
N PRO A 35 1.00 13.20 -6.63
CA PRO A 35 1.36 13.61 -5.27
C PRO A 35 0.13 13.96 -4.44
N SER A 36 0.20 13.68 -3.14
CA SER A 36 -0.87 14.02 -2.20
C SER A 36 -1.06 15.55 -2.13
N LEU A 37 -2.31 16.01 -2.01
CA LEU A 37 -2.59 17.44 -1.85
C LEU A 37 -1.90 18.03 -0.61
N MET A 38 -1.84 17.24 0.47
CA MET A 38 -1.17 17.65 1.72
C MET A 38 0.35 17.69 1.56
N PHE A 39 0.92 16.85 0.69
CA PHE A 39 2.34 16.93 0.33
C PHE A 39 2.65 18.23 -0.42
N ASN A 40 1.79 18.66 -1.35
CA ASN A 40 1.99 19.88 -2.13
C ASN A 40 1.96 21.17 -1.30
N VAL A 41 1.21 21.19 -0.19
CA VAL A 41 1.17 22.32 0.75
C VAL A 41 2.20 22.19 1.88
N LYS A 42 3.14 21.23 1.78
CA LYS A 42 4.25 21.01 2.71
C LYS A 42 3.80 20.70 4.14
N THR A 43 2.64 20.08 4.31
CA THR A 43 2.19 19.53 5.59
C THR A 43 3.13 18.40 6.01
N ASN A 44 3.60 18.43 7.26
CA ASN A 44 4.47 17.37 7.81
C ASN A 44 3.67 16.31 8.58
N CYS A 45 4.31 15.20 8.93
CA CYS A 45 3.66 14.06 9.61
C CYS A 45 2.99 14.48 10.93
N LEU A 46 3.64 15.37 11.69
CA LEU A 46 3.18 15.83 13.00
C LEU A 46 2.00 16.81 12.93
N ALA A 47 1.66 17.34 11.75
CA ALA A 47 0.44 18.12 11.58
C ALA A 47 -0.81 17.23 11.70
N CYS A 48 -0.70 15.95 11.33
CA CYS A 48 -1.79 14.98 11.44
C CYS A 48 -1.62 14.04 12.65
N HIS A 49 -0.39 13.60 12.93
CA HIS A 49 -0.07 12.66 14.01
C HIS A 49 0.19 13.39 15.33
N ILE A 50 -0.87 13.98 15.89
CA ILE A 50 -0.82 14.78 17.13
C ILE A 50 -1.32 14.05 18.37
N GLU A 51 -2.00 12.91 18.20
CA GLU A 51 -2.54 12.13 19.31
C GLU A 51 -1.59 11.00 19.71
N ASP A 52 -1.57 10.65 20.98
CA ASP A 52 -0.78 9.53 21.46
C ASP A 52 -1.61 8.25 21.51
N LYS A 53 -1.05 7.16 20.96
CA LYS A 53 -1.66 5.83 21.02
C LYS A 53 -0.65 4.80 21.51
N ILE A 54 -1.09 3.92 22.40
CA ILE A 54 -0.28 2.77 22.82
C ILE A 54 -0.41 1.65 21.78
N VAL A 55 0.69 1.28 21.15
CA VAL A 55 0.79 0.17 20.19
C VAL A 55 1.84 -0.79 20.70
N LYS A 56 1.44 -2.04 21.00
CA LYS A 56 2.32 -3.09 21.54
C LYS A 56 3.12 -2.64 22.78
N GLY A 57 2.50 -1.84 23.65
CA GLY A 57 3.13 -1.34 24.88
C GLY A 57 3.93 -0.05 24.72
N GLU A 58 4.14 0.43 23.49
CA GLU A 58 4.90 1.64 23.21
C GLU A 58 3.99 2.81 22.82
N LYS A 59 4.42 4.03 23.17
CA LYS A 59 3.70 5.26 22.86
C LYS A 59 4.07 5.72 21.44
N VAL A 60 3.08 5.82 20.56
CA VAL A 60 3.25 6.16 19.14
C VAL A 60 2.35 7.33 18.76
N ALA A 61 2.89 8.29 18.01
CA ALA A 61 2.13 9.40 17.44
C ALA A 61 1.14 8.88 16.38
N HIS A 62 -0.13 9.17 16.57
CA HIS A 62 -1.24 8.65 15.79
C HIS A 62 -2.04 9.77 15.16
N GLY A 63 -2.39 9.59 13.88
CA GLY A 63 -3.29 10.48 13.17
C GLY A 63 -4.74 10.23 13.55
N SER A 64 -5.52 11.30 13.63
CA SER A 64 -6.97 11.23 13.82
C SER A 64 -7.70 12.17 12.85
N GLY A 65 -8.97 11.89 12.58
CA GLY A 65 -9.82 12.79 11.76
C GLY A 65 -9.95 14.19 12.36
N LYS A 66 -9.81 14.32 13.69
CA LYS A 66 -9.82 15.62 14.37
C LYS A 66 -8.66 16.52 13.91
N ALA A 67 -7.51 15.93 13.61
CA ALA A 67 -6.39 16.68 13.05
C ALA A 67 -6.73 17.29 11.68
N CYS A 68 -7.59 16.63 10.89
CA CYS A 68 -8.10 17.19 9.64
C CYS A 68 -8.98 18.42 9.91
N ALA A 69 -9.88 18.33 10.89
CA ALA A 69 -10.79 19.42 11.28
C ALA A 69 -10.08 20.63 11.96
N ALA A 70 -8.82 20.49 12.35
CA ALA A 70 -8.04 21.63 12.85
C ALA A 70 -7.69 22.65 11.74
N CYS A 71 -7.57 22.19 10.49
CA CYS A 71 -7.28 23.03 9.32
C CYS A 71 -8.44 23.10 8.30
N HIS A 72 -9.40 22.16 8.38
CA HIS A 72 -10.56 22.07 7.50
C HIS A 72 -11.87 22.12 8.31
N THR A 73 -13.01 22.04 7.64
CA THR A 73 -14.32 21.99 8.32
C THR A 73 -14.53 20.66 9.04
N GLU A 74 -15.38 20.63 10.07
CA GLU A 74 -15.69 19.43 10.87
C GLU A 74 -16.09 18.20 10.04
N LYS A 75 -16.71 18.40 8.87
CA LYS A 75 -17.06 17.32 7.93
C LYS A 75 -15.85 16.48 7.50
N HIS A 76 -14.64 17.04 7.57
CA HIS A 76 -13.40 16.35 7.20
C HIS A 76 -12.94 15.33 8.24
N GLU A 77 -13.46 15.37 9.47
CA GLU A 77 -13.18 14.32 10.45
C GLU A 77 -13.67 12.95 9.98
N ALA A 78 -14.88 12.90 9.40
CA ALA A 78 -15.44 11.68 8.82
C ALA A 78 -14.73 11.25 7.52
N MET A 79 -14.13 12.19 6.78
CA MET A 79 -13.46 11.92 5.51
C MET A 79 -12.25 10.99 5.69
N ALA A 80 -11.45 11.18 6.75
CA ALA A 80 -10.31 10.32 7.04
C ALA A 80 -10.75 8.85 7.25
N LYS A 81 -11.86 8.65 7.96
CA LYS A 81 -12.44 7.32 8.16
C LYS A 81 -12.95 6.73 6.85
N GLU A 82 -13.70 7.51 6.07
CA GLU A 82 -14.22 7.05 4.78
C GLU A 82 -13.09 6.61 3.83
N TRP A 83 -12.01 7.38 3.77
CA TRP A 83 -10.86 7.05 2.92
C TRP A 83 -10.17 5.78 3.37
N LYS A 84 -10.01 5.61 4.68
CA LYS A 84 -9.48 4.39 5.25
C LYS A 84 -10.35 3.19 4.92
N ASP A 85 -11.65 3.27 5.22
CA ASP A 85 -12.58 2.16 5.01
C ASP A 85 -12.62 1.72 3.53
N LYS A 86 -12.72 2.68 2.60
CA LYS A 86 -12.74 2.39 1.15
C LYS A 86 -11.44 1.76 0.65
N THR A 87 -10.30 2.22 1.16
CA THR A 87 -9.01 1.65 0.74
C THR A 87 -8.80 0.27 1.36
N ASP A 88 -9.25 0.05 2.59
CA ASP A 88 -9.18 -1.25 3.26
C ASP A 88 -10.11 -2.27 2.57
N GLU A 89 -11.28 -1.84 2.10
CA GLU A 89 -12.19 -2.66 1.28
C GLU A 89 -11.55 -3.06 -0.04
N GLU A 90 -10.99 -2.09 -0.78
CA GLU A 90 -10.31 -2.38 -2.04
C GLU A 90 -9.11 -3.32 -1.84
N LEU A 91 -8.29 -3.06 -0.81
CA LEU A 91 -7.16 -3.92 -0.47
C LEU A 91 -7.60 -5.36 -0.15
N LYS A 92 -8.76 -5.53 0.49
CA LYS A 92 -9.31 -6.86 0.74
C LYS A 92 -9.66 -7.57 -0.56
N ASN A 93 -10.32 -6.87 -1.50
CA ASN A 93 -10.65 -7.42 -2.81
C ASN A 93 -9.38 -7.81 -3.59
N THR A 94 -8.39 -6.93 -3.62
CA THR A 94 -7.08 -7.19 -4.25
C THR A 94 -6.39 -8.43 -3.66
N LYS A 95 -6.47 -8.62 -2.33
CA LYS A 95 -5.92 -9.82 -1.66
C LYS A 95 -6.65 -11.11 -2.01
N ASP A 96 -7.94 -11.04 -2.33
CA ASP A 96 -8.67 -12.21 -2.78
C ASP A 96 -8.21 -12.62 -4.19
N VAL A 97 -7.99 -11.66 -5.09
CA VAL A 97 -7.38 -11.92 -6.41
C VAL A 97 -5.92 -12.39 -6.29
N GLU A 98 -5.13 -11.86 -5.34
CA GLU A 98 -3.76 -12.35 -5.08
C GLU A 98 -3.76 -13.85 -4.75
N LYS A 99 -4.73 -14.34 -3.95
CA LYS A 99 -4.84 -15.76 -3.61
C LYS A 99 -5.15 -16.61 -4.85
N GLU A 100 -6.05 -16.14 -5.71
CA GLU A 100 -6.38 -16.81 -6.96
C GLU A 100 -5.15 -16.91 -7.87
N ALA A 101 -4.37 -15.84 -8.00
CA ALA A 101 -3.12 -15.84 -8.76
C ALA A 101 -2.07 -16.79 -8.17
N VAL A 102 -1.96 -16.86 -6.84
CA VAL A 102 -1.10 -17.84 -6.16
C VAL A 102 -1.51 -19.27 -6.53
N ASP A 103 -2.80 -19.58 -6.52
CA ASP A 103 -3.29 -20.91 -6.84
C ASP A 103 -3.16 -21.25 -8.33
N ALA A 104 -3.36 -20.29 -9.23
CA ALA A 104 -3.07 -20.44 -10.66
C ALA A 104 -1.59 -20.78 -10.91
N ILE A 105 -0.65 -20.05 -10.28
CA ILE A 105 0.79 -20.31 -10.37
C ILE A 105 1.14 -21.72 -9.87
N LYS A 106 0.54 -22.17 -8.76
CA LYS A 106 0.75 -23.54 -8.24
C LYS A 106 0.21 -24.59 -9.20
N ASN A 107 -1.00 -24.40 -9.73
CA ASN A 107 -1.69 -25.36 -10.59
C ASN A 107 -1.01 -25.52 -11.95
N ALA A 108 -0.37 -24.47 -12.45
CA ALA A 108 0.40 -24.46 -13.69
C ALA A 108 1.83 -25.00 -13.53
N ALA A 109 2.29 -25.28 -12.30
CA ALA A 109 3.63 -25.81 -12.05
C ALA A 109 3.82 -27.17 -12.74
N GLY A 110 4.83 -27.25 -13.61
CA GLY A 110 5.11 -28.46 -14.42
C GLY A 110 4.19 -28.66 -15.63
N LYS A 111 3.18 -27.81 -15.82
CA LYS A 111 2.29 -27.82 -17.00
C LYS A 111 2.60 -26.69 -17.98
N ALA A 112 2.79 -25.48 -17.46
CA ALA A 112 3.13 -24.32 -18.27
C ALA A 112 4.59 -24.35 -18.74
N SER A 113 4.85 -23.72 -19.88
CA SER A 113 6.23 -23.53 -20.37
C SER A 113 7.04 -22.66 -19.38
N ALA A 114 8.36 -22.86 -19.38
CA ALA A 114 9.25 -22.10 -18.50
C ALA A 114 9.14 -20.57 -18.73
N GLU A 115 8.93 -20.14 -19.97
CA GLU A 115 8.78 -18.72 -20.29
C GLU A 115 7.45 -18.15 -19.77
N LYS A 116 6.32 -18.83 -20.00
CA LYS A 116 5.01 -18.42 -19.45
C LYS A 116 5.05 -18.32 -17.92
N MET A 117 5.66 -19.30 -17.27
CA MET A 117 5.80 -19.32 -15.82
C MET A 117 6.67 -18.17 -15.29
N LYS A 118 7.72 -17.80 -16.02
CA LYS A 118 8.59 -16.67 -15.67
C LYS A 118 7.86 -15.34 -15.80
N GLU A 119 7.08 -15.18 -16.87
CA GLU A 119 6.28 -13.98 -17.13
C GLU A 119 5.16 -13.81 -16.09
N ALA A 120 4.37 -14.85 -15.82
CA ALA A 120 3.33 -14.83 -14.78
C ALA A 120 3.90 -14.48 -13.39
N LYS A 121 5.07 -15.02 -13.03
CA LYS A 121 5.76 -14.66 -11.77
C LYS A 121 6.27 -13.22 -11.75
N ALA A 122 6.58 -12.64 -12.90
CA ALA A 122 6.98 -11.23 -12.98
C ALA A 122 5.78 -10.30 -12.76
N MET A 123 4.64 -10.59 -13.40
CA MET A 123 3.37 -9.89 -13.17
C MET A 123 2.95 -10.00 -11.70
N PHE A 124 2.91 -11.21 -11.15
CA PHE A 124 2.58 -11.44 -9.74
C PHE A 124 3.49 -10.65 -8.78
N ARG A 125 4.80 -10.64 -9.01
CA ARG A 125 5.73 -9.85 -8.18
C ARG A 125 5.42 -8.35 -8.26
N LYS A 126 5.15 -7.83 -9.45
CA LYS A 126 4.79 -6.42 -9.64
C LYS A 126 3.49 -6.07 -8.91
N GLY A 127 2.46 -6.90 -9.03
CA GLY A 127 1.22 -6.69 -8.30
C GLY A 127 1.40 -6.68 -6.78
N ARG A 128 2.24 -7.58 -6.26
CA ARG A 128 2.59 -7.59 -4.82
C ARG A 128 3.36 -6.36 -4.36
N GLU A 129 4.29 -5.86 -5.17
CA GLU A 129 5.04 -4.64 -4.85
C GLU A 129 4.09 -3.43 -4.74
N ASP A 130 3.12 -3.33 -5.64
CA ASP A 130 2.14 -2.23 -5.68
C ASP A 130 1.18 -2.31 -4.49
N MET A 131 0.62 -3.50 -4.24
CA MET A 131 -0.28 -3.76 -3.11
C MET A 131 0.41 -3.52 -1.76
N ALA A 132 1.68 -3.92 -1.62
CA ALA A 132 2.43 -3.77 -0.36
C ALA A 132 2.60 -2.30 0.05
N ILE A 133 2.67 -1.36 -0.90
CA ILE A 133 2.74 0.08 -0.59
C ILE A 133 1.47 0.52 0.14
N VAL A 134 0.30 0.07 -0.31
CA VAL A 134 -0.98 0.44 0.28
C VAL A 134 -1.22 -0.28 1.60
N GLU A 135 -0.92 -1.59 1.65
CA GLU A 135 -1.09 -2.40 2.87
C GLU A 135 -0.26 -1.85 4.05
N ASN A 136 0.97 -1.41 3.79
CA ASN A 136 1.87 -0.95 4.84
C ASN A 136 1.82 0.58 5.03
N GLY A 137 1.41 1.34 4.01
CA GLY A 137 1.35 2.80 4.05
C GLY A 137 0.00 3.34 4.56
N GLY A 138 -1.11 2.65 4.25
CA GLY A 138 -2.46 3.08 4.60
C GLY A 138 -2.98 4.22 3.73
N GLY A 139 -4.17 4.04 3.17
CA GLY A 139 -4.71 4.89 2.09
C GLY A 139 -4.93 6.37 2.40
N VAL A 140 -4.97 6.76 3.68
CA VAL A 140 -5.20 8.16 4.08
C VAL A 140 -4.08 9.10 3.63
N HIS A 141 -2.85 8.60 3.49
CA HIS A 141 -1.72 9.40 3.01
C HIS A 141 -1.93 9.89 1.57
N ASN A 142 -2.59 9.09 0.73
CA ASN A 142 -2.99 9.46 -0.61
C ASN A 142 -4.04 8.48 -1.17
N LYS A 143 -5.33 8.77 -0.94
CA LYS A 143 -6.42 7.86 -1.32
C LYS A 143 -6.38 7.53 -2.81
N LYS A 144 -6.30 8.55 -3.67
CA LYS A 144 -6.39 8.37 -5.11
C LYS A 144 -5.24 7.50 -5.64
N TYR A 145 -4.02 7.79 -5.22
CA TYR A 145 -2.86 7.00 -5.62
C TYR A 145 -2.91 5.57 -5.05
N SER A 146 -3.45 5.39 -3.85
CA SER A 146 -3.65 4.06 -3.26
C SER A 146 -4.59 3.20 -4.09
N ILE A 147 -5.73 3.75 -4.55
CA ILE A 147 -6.64 3.02 -5.44
C ILE A 147 -5.94 2.66 -6.76
N MET A 148 -5.18 3.57 -7.37
CA MET A 148 -4.43 3.27 -8.60
C MET A 148 -3.37 2.17 -8.43
N LEU A 149 -2.73 2.08 -7.26
CA LEU A 149 -1.80 0.99 -6.93
C LEU A 149 -2.54 -0.35 -6.80
N LEU A 150 -3.71 -0.35 -6.16
CA LEU A 150 -4.53 -1.56 -6.01
C LEU A 150 -5.11 -2.02 -7.35
N ASP A 151 -5.60 -1.09 -8.19
CA ASP A 151 -6.05 -1.38 -9.55
C ASP A 151 -4.91 -2.02 -10.38
N SER A 152 -3.70 -1.43 -10.32
CA SER A 152 -2.51 -2.00 -10.97
C SER A 152 -2.18 -3.39 -10.43
N ALA A 153 -2.30 -3.60 -9.12
CA ALA A 153 -2.03 -4.88 -8.51
C ALA A 153 -3.03 -5.96 -8.97
N MET A 154 -4.32 -5.64 -8.97
CA MET A 154 -5.38 -6.52 -9.48
C MET A 154 -5.14 -6.90 -10.93
N ASN A 155 -4.90 -5.91 -11.81
CA ASN A 155 -4.62 -6.18 -13.22
C ASN A 155 -3.43 -7.13 -13.39
N ASN A 156 -2.33 -6.93 -12.64
CA ASN A 156 -1.18 -7.83 -12.72
C ASN A 156 -1.48 -9.25 -12.20
N PHE A 157 -2.38 -9.40 -11.24
CA PHE A 157 -2.80 -10.71 -10.76
C PHE A 157 -3.71 -11.41 -11.77
N GLU A 158 -4.68 -10.69 -12.34
CA GLU A 158 -5.58 -11.18 -13.39
C GLU A 158 -4.80 -11.57 -14.65
N ASP A 159 -3.90 -10.70 -15.15
CA ASP A 159 -3.03 -10.99 -16.30
C ASP A 159 -2.19 -12.27 -16.07
N ALA A 160 -1.70 -12.48 -14.85
CA ALA A 160 -0.94 -13.68 -14.49
C ALA A 160 -1.82 -14.94 -14.46
N ILE A 161 -3.08 -14.83 -14.03
CA ILE A 161 -4.06 -15.93 -14.05
C ILE A 161 -4.37 -16.29 -15.50
N ASP A 162 -4.72 -15.29 -16.32
CA ASP A 162 -5.13 -15.47 -17.71
C ASP A 162 -4.00 -16.07 -18.56
N LEU A 163 -2.77 -15.57 -18.42
CA LEU A 163 -1.60 -16.10 -19.13
C LEU A 163 -1.36 -17.59 -18.86
N LEU A 164 -1.68 -18.05 -17.64
CA LEU A 164 -1.53 -19.44 -17.21
C LEU A 164 -2.75 -20.31 -17.57
N ALA A 165 -3.92 -19.72 -17.79
CA ALA A 165 -5.12 -20.40 -18.28
C ALA A 165 -5.08 -20.62 -19.80
N GLU A 166 -4.42 -19.73 -20.55
CA GLU A 166 -4.25 -19.89 -22.00
C GLU A 166 -3.36 -21.11 -22.32
N GLY A 167 -3.97 -22.22 -22.73
CA GLY A 167 -3.26 -23.43 -23.18
C GLY A 167 -3.62 -24.71 -22.44
N GLU A 168 -4.74 -24.75 -21.70
CA GLU A 168 -5.52 -25.99 -21.55
C GLU A 168 -6.11 -26.45 -22.90
#